data_AF-A0AA42P1N0-F1
#
_entry.id   AF-A0AA42P1N0-F1
#
_cell.length_a   1.000
_cell.length_b   1.000
_cell.length_c   1.000
_cell.angle_alpha   90.00
_cell.angle_beta   90.00
_cell.angle_gamma   90.00
#
_symmetry.space_group_name_H-M   'P 1'
#
loop_
_entity.id
_entity.type
_entity.pdbx_description
1 polymer ?
#
loop_
_entity_poly.entity_id
_entity_poly.type
_entity_poly.pdbx_seq_one_letter_code
_entity_poly.pdbx_strand_id
1 'polypeptide(L)'
;MGEYADMMIDGDVCEGCGVNMPGCGQGFARLCCDCRPAKAERKAENIARHAAEQARQKKVPCPACGRRVREIGLADHQRDAHGVNP
;
A
#
# COMPACT_ATOMS: atom_id res chain seq x y z
N MET A 1 -10.84 32.67 4.55
CA MET A 1 -10.29 31.43 3.97
C MET A 1 -11.48 30.68 3.39
N GLY A 2 -11.36 30.19 2.16
CA GLY A 2 -12.50 29.88 1.30
C GLY A 2 -13.29 28.65 1.76
N GLU A 3 -14.60 28.82 1.88
CA GLU A 3 -15.57 27.80 2.33
C GLU A 3 -15.49 26.51 1.50
N TYR A 4 -15.06 26.62 0.24
CA TYR A 4 -14.84 25.49 -0.65
C TYR A 4 -13.66 24.60 -0.23
N ALA A 5 -12.60 25.20 0.34
CA ALA A 5 -11.44 24.45 0.83
C ALA A 5 -11.80 23.67 2.10
N ASP A 6 -12.59 24.25 3.00
CA ASP A 6 -13.13 23.54 4.17
C ASP A 6 -14.02 22.36 3.75
N MET A 7 -14.92 22.56 2.78
CA MET A 7 -15.76 21.48 2.23
C MET A 7 -14.97 20.31 1.60
N MET A 8 -13.77 20.58 1.05
CA MET A 8 -12.88 19.53 0.55
C MET A 8 -12.23 18.72 1.67
N ILE A 9 -11.84 19.39 2.77
CA ILE A 9 -11.21 18.75 3.92
C ILE A 9 -12.24 17.92 4.70
N ASP A 10 -13.46 18.44 4.85
CA ASP A 10 -14.56 17.76 5.54
C ASP A 10 -15.08 16.54 4.76
N GLY A 11 -14.80 16.48 3.45
CA GLY A 11 -15.17 15.37 2.57
C GLY A 11 -16.59 15.50 1.99
N ASP A 12 -17.14 16.71 2.00
CA ASP A 12 -18.43 17.04 1.39
C ASP A 12 -18.36 17.26 -0.12
N VAL A 13 -17.14 17.29 -0.68
CA VAL A 13 -16.89 17.48 -2.11
C VAL A 13 -15.95 16.39 -2.64
N CYS A 14 -16.21 15.93 -3.86
CA CYS A 14 -15.35 14.96 -4.54
C CYS A 14 -14.02 15.62 -4.95
N GLU A 15 -12.88 15.04 -4.56
CA GLU A 15 -11.55 15.53 -4.93
C GLU A 15 -11.27 15.51 -6.43
N GLY A 16 -11.89 14.59 -7.17
CA GLY A 16 -11.62 14.42 -8.60
C GLY A 16 -12.40 15.38 -9.50
N CYS A 17 -13.60 15.77 -9.11
CA CYS A 17 -14.53 16.48 -9.98
C CYS A 17 -15.38 17.56 -9.30
N GLY A 18 -15.23 17.77 -7.99
CA GLY A 18 -15.85 18.89 -7.29
C GLY A 18 -17.36 18.75 -7.05
N VAL A 19 -17.99 17.61 -7.36
CA VAL A 19 -19.41 17.38 -7.05
C VAL A 19 -19.61 17.27 -5.53
N ASN A 20 -20.66 17.92 -5.05
CA ASN A 20 -21.10 17.85 -3.67
C ASN A 20 -21.66 16.44 -3.35
N MET A 21 -21.20 15.86 -2.25
CA MET A 21 -21.58 14.55 -1.74
C MET A 21 -22.25 14.71 -0.36
N PRO A 22 -23.51 15.17 -0.30
CA PRO A 22 -24.16 15.51 0.96
C PRO A 22 -24.37 14.28 1.85
N GLY A 23 -24.10 14.43 3.14
CA GLY A 23 -24.28 13.36 4.15
C GLY A 23 -23.15 12.33 4.21
N CYS A 24 -21.99 12.64 3.61
CA CYS A 24 -20.86 11.72 3.49
C CYS A 24 -19.53 12.26 4.06
N GLY A 25 -19.54 13.43 4.70
CA GLY A 25 -18.39 14.02 5.38
C GLY A 25 -17.93 13.16 6.56
N GLN A 26 -16.78 12.49 6.37
CA GLN A 26 -16.10 11.71 7.42
C GLN A 26 -14.80 12.39 7.86
N GLY A 27 -14.59 13.66 7.51
CA GLY A 27 -13.35 14.40 7.81
C GLY A 27 -12.14 13.91 7.02
N PHE A 28 -12.37 13.29 5.86
CA PHE A 28 -11.32 12.93 4.92
C PHE A 28 -11.79 13.08 3.48
N ALA A 29 -10.84 13.39 2.61
CA ALA A 29 -11.07 13.68 1.21
C ALA A 29 -11.44 12.41 0.43
N ARG A 30 -12.38 12.53 -0.51
CA ARG A 30 -13.09 11.39 -1.13
C ARG A 30 -13.31 11.56 -2.62
N LEU A 31 -13.51 10.42 -3.27
CA LEU A 31 -13.95 10.33 -4.66
C LEU A 31 -15.38 9.77 -4.76
N CYS A 32 -16.18 10.37 -5.64
CA CYS A 32 -17.50 9.87 -6.05
C CYS A 32 -17.36 8.55 -6.81
N CYS A 33 -18.49 7.86 -7.07
CA CYS A 33 -18.47 6.56 -7.73
C CYS A 33 -17.83 6.60 -9.12
N ASP A 34 -18.00 7.71 -9.86
CA ASP A 34 -17.43 7.87 -11.20
C ASP A 34 -15.93 8.21 -11.19
N CYS A 35 -15.47 8.94 -10.16
CA CYS A 35 -14.05 9.29 -10.02
C CYS A 35 -13.25 8.25 -9.24
N ARG A 36 -13.92 7.36 -8.49
CA ARG A 36 -13.23 6.34 -7.72
C ARG A 36 -12.73 5.26 -8.68
N PRO A 37 -11.42 4.91 -8.65
CA PRO A 37 -10.92 3.80 -9.43
C PRO A 37 -11.63 2.51 -9.03
N ALA A 38 -11.91 1.64 -10.00
CA ALA A 38 -12.55 0.38 -9.73
C ALA A 38 -11.72 -0.43 -8.72
N LYS A 39 -12.39 -1.23 -7.90
CA LYS A 39 -11.72 -2.11 -6.92
C LYS A 39 -10.64 -2.98 -7.58
N ALA A 40 -10.86 -3.41 -8.82
CA ALA A 40 -9.93 -4.18 -9.62
C ALA A 40 -8.64 -3.39 -9.94
N GLU A 41 -8.77 -2.12 -10.35
CA GLU A 41 -7.64 -1.25 -10.69
C GLU A 41 -6.78 -0.95 -9.46
N ARG A 42 -7.43 -0.59 -8.33
CA ARG A 42 -6.73 -0.37 -7.06
C ARG A 42 -6.00 -1.62 -6.56
N LYS A 43 -6.58 -2.81 -6.79
CA LYS A 43 -5.92 -4.08 -6.48
C LYS A 43 -4.70 -4.29 -7.39
N ALA A 44 -4.82 -4.02 -8.68
CA ALA A 44 -3.71 -4.14 -9.64
C ALA A 44 -2.55 -3.20 -9.30
N GLU A 45 -2.84 -1.94 -8.96
CA GLU A 45 -1.83 -0.98 -8.51
C GLU A 45 -1.09 -1.47 -7.25
N ASN A 46 -1.83 -1.98 -6.27
CA ASN A 46 -1.23 -2.51 -5.05
C ASN A 46 -0.30 -3.71 -5.34
N ILE A 47 -0.73 -4.62 -6.21
CA ILE A 47 0.09 -5.76 -6.64
C ILE A 47 1.35 -5.28 -7.37
N ALA A 48 1.21 -4.31 -8.29
CA ALA A 48 2.34 -3.76 -9.03
C ALA A 48 3.36 -3.09 -8.10
N ARG A 49 2.88 -2.28 -7.14
CA ARG A 49 3.72 -1.66 -6.11
C ARG A 49 4.45 -2.73 -5.28
N HIS A 50 3.71 -3.71 -4.77
CA HIS A 50 4.30 -4.80 -3.98
C HIS A 50 5.37 -5.56 -4.79
N ALA A 51 5.09 -5.89 -6.05
CA ALA A 51 6.04 -6.57 -6.92
C ALA A 51 7.31 -5.72 -7.17
N ALA A 52 7.16 -4.41 -7.35
CA ALA A 52 8.30 -3.50 -7.50
C ALA A 52 9.15 -3.43 -6.21
N GLU A 53 8.52 -3.39 -5.04
CA GLU A 53 9.22 -3.45 -3.75
C GLU A 53 9.93 -4.78 -3.56
N GLN A 54 9.30 -5.89 -3.98
CA GLN A 54 9.90 -7.23 -3.94
C GLN A 54 11.10 -7.35 -4.87
N ALA A 55 11.04 -6.76 -6.06
CA ALA A 55 12.16 -6.75 -7.01
C ALA A 55 13.36 -5.94 -6.48
N ARG A 56 13.11 -4.88 -5.70
CA ARG A 56 14.15 -4.06 -5.06
C ARG A 56 14.80 -4.74 -3.85
N GLN A 57 14.17 -5.75 -3.27
CA GLN A 57 14.69 -6.42 -2.09
C GLN A 57 15.88 -7.32 -2.46
N LYS A 58 17.05 -6.97 -1.94
CA LYS A 58 18.27 -7.77 -2.09
C LYS A 58 18.09 -9.11 -1.37
N LYS A 59 18.24 -10.20 -2.14
CA LYS A 59 18.26 -11.56 -1.59
C LYS A 59 19.71 -12.00 -1.45
N VAL A 60 20.07 -12.50 -0.28
CA VAL A 60 21.39 -13.05 0.04
C VAL A 60 21.31 -14.58 0.05
N PRO A 61 22.36 -15.28 -0.41
CA PRO A 61 22.42 -16.73 -0.30
C PRO A 61 22.60 -17.13 1.17
N CYS A 62 21.80 -18.10 1.64
CA CYS A 62 21.99 -18.70 2.94
C CYS A 62 23.32 -19.48 2.98
N PRO A 63 24.19 -19.27 3.98
CA PRO A 63 25.48 -19.98 4.06
C PRO A 63 25.35 -21.48 4.34
N ALA A 64 24.22 -21.94 4.89
CA ALA A 64 24.02 -23.34 5.24
C ALA A 64 23.41 -24.18 4.10
N CYS A 65 22.55 -23.60 3.26
CA CYS A 65 21.88 -24.34 2.17
C CYS A 65 21.93 -23.68 0.79
N GLY A 66 22.56 -22.52 0.65
CA GLY A 66 22.66 -21.78 -0.62
C GLY A 66 21.35 -21.14 -1.11
N ARG A 67 20.25 -21.26 -0.36
CA ARG A 67 18.94 -20.72 -0.77
C ARG A 67 18.94 -19.19 -0.67
N ARG A 68 18.45 -18.51 -1.71
CA ARG A 68 18.37 -17.04 -1.72
C ARG A 68 17.17 -16.58 -0.89
N VAL A 69 17.45 -15.99 0.26
CA VAL A 69 16.46 -15.43 1.19
C VAL A 69 16.71 -13.95 1.37
N ARG A 70 15.72 -13.21 1.88
CA ARG A 70 15.90 -11.80 2.20
C ARG A 70 16.86 -11.67 3.38
N GLU A 71 17.69 -10.63 3.37
CA GLU A 71 18.64 -10.38 4.46
C GLU A 71 17.97 -10.31 5.84
N ILE A 72 16.86 -9.56 5.95
CA ILE A 72 16.08 -9.43 7.19
C ILE A 72 15.53 -10.79 7.69
N GLY A 73 15.19 -11.68 6.76
CA GLY A 73 14.66 -13.01 7.06
C GLY A 73 15.72 -14.11 7.13
N LEU A 74 17.00 -13.77 7.00
CA LEU A 74 18.07 -14.78 6.97
C LEU A 74 18.22 -15.43 8.35
N ALA A 75 18.19 -14.66 9.43
CA ALA A 75 18.29 -15.18 10.80
C ALA A 75 17.12 -16.11 11.16
N ASP A 76 15.91 -15.73 10.75
CA ASP A 76 14.71 -16.54 10.95
C ASP A 76 14.79 -17.83 10.12
N HIS A 77 15.18 -17.72 8.85
CA HIS A 77 15.44 -18.88 8.00
C HIS A 77 16.49 -19.84 8.59
N GLN A 78 17.58 -19.32 9.15
CA GLN A 78 18.62 -20.13 9.78
C GLN A 78 18.10 -20.87 11.02
N ARG A 79 17.25 -20.22 11.82
CA ARG A 79 16.62 -20.85 12.99
C ARG A 79 15.63 -21.94 12.58
N ASP A 80 14.71 -21.65 11.68
CA ASP A 80 13.65 -22.59 11.30
C ASP A 80 14.11 -23.72 10.38
N ALA A 81 14.94 -23.41 9.38
CA ALA A 81 15.36 -24.40 8.39
C ALA A 81 16.61 -25.20 8.81
N HIS A 82 17.43 -24.65 9.70
CA HIS A 82 18.71 -25.26 10.07
C HIS A 82 18.89 -25.45 11.58
N GLY A 83 17.96 -24.97 12.43
CA GLY A 83 18.11 -25.06 13.88
C GLY A 83 19.34 -24.32 14.40
N VAL A 84 19.95 -23.45 13.58
CA VAL A 84 21.16 -22.72 13.94
C VAL A 84 20.70 -21.52 14.76
N ASN A 85 20.80 -21.65 16.07
CA ASN A 85 20.72 -20.52 16.97
C ASN A 85 22.06 -19.76 16.84
N PRO A 86 22.06 -18.44 16.55
CA PRO A 86 23.30 -17.67 16.56
C PRO A 86 23.99 -17.69 17.92
#